data_AF-A0A1D6IW39-F1
#
_entry.id   AF-A0A1D6IW39-F1
#
_cell.length_a   1.000
_cell.length_b   1.000
_cell.length_c   1.000
_cell.angle_alpha   90.00
_cell.angle_beta   90.00
_cell.angle_gamma   90.00
#
_symmetry.space_group_name_H-M   'P 1'
#
loop_
_entity.id
_entity.type
_entity.pdbx_description
1 polymer ?
#
loop_
_entity_poly.entity_id
_entity_poly.type
_entity_poly.pdbx_seq_one_letter_code
_entity_poly.pdbx_strand_id
1 'polypeptide(L)'
;MLGHRFPTALRLPHGLLQRRSIMARRGLTIMAGGEAEGPLAGFFDYMERLRNYERSGVPRGAGTDSDDGFDLGRMRRLLRRLGDPHTHFPAVHIAGTKGKGSTAAFLSNIMRAQGYNVGCYSSPHLLTIRERISVGNDGGPVPVRLLSDLFDEAKKAIDEAIESENGSLTHFEVV
;
A
#
# COMPACT_ATOMS: atom_id res chain seq x y z
N MET A 1 -41.63 1.39 -5.46
CA MET A 1 -41.10 2.28 -4.42
C MET A 1 -40.17 1.45 -3.53
N LEU A 2 -38.86 1.45 -3.80
CA LEU A 2 -37.82 0.90 -2.92
C LEU A 2 -36.50 1.54 -3.35
N GLY A 3 -36.23 2.73 -2.80
CA GLY A 3 -34.97 3.43 -2.98
C GLY A 3 -33.94 2.88 -2.01
N HIS A 4 -32.97 2.12 -2.51
CA HIS A 4 -31.76 1.79 -1.77
C HIS A 4 -30.93 3.07 -1.60
N ARG A 5 -31.11 3.73 -0.44
CA ARG A 5 -30.25 4.83 -0.01
C ARG A 5 -28.94 4.25 0.51
N PHE A 6 -27.85 4.42 -0.25
CA PHE A 6 -26.51 4.27 0.28
C PHE A 6 -26.25 5.36 1.35
N PRO A 7 -25.57 5.03 2.47
CA PRO A 7 -25.36 5.98 3.56
C PRO A 7 -24.57 7.20 3.09
N THR A 8 -25.20 8.37 3.22
CA THR A 8 -24.75 9.68 2.74
C THR A 8 -23.79 10.34 3.74
N ALA A 9 -22.70 9.68 4.10
CA ALA A 9 -21.80 10.17 5.13
C ALA A 9 -20.32 9.96 4.76
N LEU A 10 -19.82 10.73 3.79
CA LEU A 10 -18.40 11.11 3.68
C LEU A 10 -18.24 12.22 2.63
N ARG A 11 -18.85 13.38 2.89
CA ARG A 11 -18.58 14.62 2.15
C ARG A 11 -17.71 15.50 3.03
N LEU A 12 -16.41 15.54 2.77
CA LEU A 12 -15.52 16.58 3.31
C LEU A 12 -15.50 17.77 2.34
N PRO A 13 -15.34 19.00 2.84
CA PRO A 13 -15.52 20.21 2.04
C PRO A 13 -14.44 20.38 0.97
N HIS A 14 -14.89 20.71 -0.26
CA HIS A 14 -14.06 21.10 -1.39
C HIS A 14 -13.42 22.48 -1.14
N GLY A 15 -12.10 22.56 -1.25
CA GLY A 15 -11.37 23.83 -1.24
C GLY A 15 -9.94 23.68 -1.74
N LEU A 16 -9.65 24.34 -2.87
CA LEU A 16 -8.35 24.58 -3.50
C LEU A 16 -7.60 23.40 -4.13
N LEU A 17 -7.78 23.23 -5.44
CA LEU A 17 -6.65 23.15 -6.37
C LEU A 17 -7.14 23.53 -7.77
N GLN A 18 -6.83 24.77 -8.15
CA GLN A 18 -7.08 25.29 -9.48
C GLN A 18 -6.17 24.62 -10.52
N ARG A 19 -6.78 24.40 -11.68
CA ARG A 19 -6.22 23.92 -12.95
C ARG A 19 -4.91 24.62 -13.33
N ARG A 20 -3.93 23.83 -13.81
CA ARG A 20 -3.14 24.17 -15.00
C ARG A 20 -2.88 22.92 -15.85
N SER A 21 -3.42 22.96 -17.05
CA SER A 21 -3.09 22.09 -18.19
C SER A 21 -1.63 22.26 -18.59
N ILE A 22 -0.93 21.16 -18.91
CA ILE A 22 0.08 21.10 -19.99
C ILE A 22 0.08 19.68 -20.56
N MET A 23 -0.12 19.63 -21.87
CA MET A 23 0.00 18.47 -22.74
C MET A 23 1.46 18.42 -23.20
N ALA A 24 2.17 17.31 -23.00
CA ALA A 24 3.43 17.04 -23.68
C ALA A 24 3.61 15.54 -23.92
N ARG A 25 3.79 15.19 -25.19
CA ARG A 25 4.09 13.84 -25.69
C ARG A 25 5.61 13.61 -25.70
N ARG A 26 5.96 12.31 -25.67
CA ARG A 26 7.22 11.64 -26.07
C ARG A 26 8.32 11.50 -25.03
N GLY A 27 8.80 10.26 -24.91
CA GLY A 27 10.11 9.92 -24.33
C GLY A 27 10.04 8.70 -23.42
N LEU A 28 10.10 7.49 -24.00
CA LEU A 28 10.33 6.25 -23.27
C LEU A 28 11.81 6.21 -22.87
N THR A 29 12.13 6.62 -21.65
CA THR A 29 13.42 6.36 -21.00
C THR A 29 13.14 5.81 -19.61
N ILE A 30 13.61 4.59 -19.36
CA ILE A 30 13.53 3.90 -18.07
C ILE A 30 14.35 4.69 -17.04
N MET A 31 13.67 5.42 -16.16
CA MET A 31 14.26 6.17 -15.06
C MET A 31 13.97 5.43 -13.75
N ALA A 32 14.64 4.31 -13.51
CA ALA A 32 14.66 3.66 -12.19
C ALA A 32 15.69 4.31 -11.24
N GLY A 33 16.58 5.18 -11.75
CA GLY A 33 17.68 5.75 -10.96
C GLY A 33 17.35 7.00 -10.12
N GLY A 34 16.15 7.58 -10.26
CA GLY A 34 15.84 8.87 -9.63
C GLY A 34 15.29 8.80 -8.20
N GLU A 35 14.68 7.67 -7.80
CA GLU A 35 14.06 7.56 -6.47
C GLU A 35 15.04 7.11 -5.38
N ALA A 36 16.16 6.45 -5.75
CA ALA A 36 17.17 5.94 -4.83
C ALA A 36 18.12 7.02 -4.26
N GLU A 37 18.20 8.20 -4.89
CA GLU A 37 18.97 9.35 -4.38
C GLU A 37 18.06 10.45 -3.78
N GLY A 38 16.75 10.21 -3.72
CA GLY A 38 15.73 11.16 -3.27
C GLY A 38 15.21 10.89 -1.85
N PRO A 39 14.08 11.51 -1.46
CA PRO A 39 13.48 11.32 -0.13
C PRO A 39 13.20 9.87 0.26
N LEU A 40 13.08 8.96 -0.73
CA LEU A 40 12.83 7.53 -0.49
C LEU A 40 14.10 6.68 -0.40
N ALA A 41 15.31 7.25 -0.51
CA ALA A 41 16.56 6.51 -0.44
C ALA A 41 16.63 5.62 0.83
N GLY A 42 16.38 6.22 2.00
CA GLY A 42 16.38 5.50 3.27
C GLY A 42 15.29 4.44 3.38
N PHE A 43 14.13 4.66 2.75
CA PHE A 43 13.07 3.67 2.68
C PHE A 43 13.48 2.45 1.83
N PHE A 44 14.05 2.66 0.63
CA PHE A 44 14.48 1.56 -0.22
C PHE A 44 15.60 0.74 0.40
N ASP A 45 16.64 1.42 0.93
CA ASP A 45 17.73 0.77 1.66
C ASP A 45 17.24 -0.07 2.84
N TYR A 46 16.15 0.38 3.48
CA TYR A 46 15.52 -0.35 4.58
C TYR A 46 14.77 -1.58 4.07
N MET A 47 13.91 -1.42 3.05
CA MET A 47 13.10 -2.50 2.50
C MET A 47 13.93 -3.63 1.89
N GLU A 48 15.11 -3.33 1.33
CA GLU A 48 16.04 -4.32 0.78
C GLU A 48 16.62 -5.27 1.83
N ARG A 49 16.63 -4.88 3.11
CA ARG A 49 17.11 -5.72 4.22
C ARG A 49 16.09 -6.76 4.67
N LEU A 50 14.83 -6.59 4.28
CA LEU A 50 13.74 -7.47 4.70
C LEU A 50 13.63 -8.69 3.79
N ARG A 51 13.18 -9.82 4.34
CA ARG A 51 12.89 -11.01 3.55
C ARG A 51 11.76 -10.73 2.56
N ASN A 52 12.05 -10.87 1.26
CA ASN A 52 11.10 -10.62 0.19
C ASN A 52 10.76 -11.90 -0.58
N TYR A 53 9.71 -12.59 -0.12
CA TYR A 53 9.21 -13.82 -0.73
C TYR A 53 8.55 -13.62 -2.10
N GLU A 54 8.16 -12.40 -2.47
CA GLU A 54 7.71 -12.14 -3.85
C GLU A 54 8.87 -12.27 -4.85
N ARG A 55 10.12 -12.05 -4.39
CA ARG A 55 11.33 -12.23 -5.20
C ARG A 55 11.97 -13.60 -5.03
N SER A 56 12.09 -14.09 -3.78
CA SER A 56 12.76 -15.36 -3.49
C SER A 56 11.85 -16.59 -3.63
N GLY A 57 10.54 -16.39 -3.72
CA GLY A 57 9.54 -17.45 -3.73
C GLY A 57 9.16 -17.92 -2.32
N VAL A 58 7.90 -18.32 -2.15
CA VAL A 58 7.40 -18.87 -0.89
C VAL A 58 7.96 -20.29 -0.68
N PRO A 59 8.59 -20.60 0.48
CA PRO A 59 9.11 -21.93 0.77
C PRO A 59 8.03 -23.02 0.67
N ARG A 60 8.43 -24.24 0.28
CA ARG A 60 7.52 -25.39 0.31
C ARG A 60 7.18 -25.72 1.76
N GLY A 61 5.89 -25.87 2.06
CA GLY A 61 5.42 -26.13 3.44
C GLY A 61 5.09 -24.87 4.23
N ALA A 62 5.29 -23.67 3.65
CA ALA A 62 4.79 -22.42 4.18
C ALA A 62 3.26 -22.46 4.40
N GLY A 63 2.81 -22.36 5.65
CA GLY A 63 1.40 -22.39 6.03
C GLY A 63 1.21 -22.18 7.53
N THR A 64 -0.03 -22.34 8.01
CA THR A 64 -0.37 -22.26 9.44
C THR A 64 0.15 -23.43 10.27
N ASP A 65 0.58 -24.50 9.59
CA ASP A 65 0.89 -25.80 10.20
C ASP A 65 2.41 -26.07 10.25
N SER A 66 3.23 -25.07 9.89
CA SER A 66 4.69 -25.17 9.92
C SER A 66 5.32 -24.06 10.77
N ASP A 67 6.46 -24.38 11.38
CA ASP A 67 7.33 -23.42 12.07
C ASP A 67 7.92 -22.37 11.09
N ASP A 68 7.72 -22.53 9.78
CA ASP A 68 8.21 -21.66 8.70
C ASP A 68 7.44 -20.33 8.54
N GLY A 69 6.50 -20.04 9.43
CA GLY A 69 6.22 -18.66 9.80
C GLY A 69 5.30 -17.86 8.87
N PHE A 70 4.30 -18.48 8.24
CA PHE A 70 3.21 -17.75 7.58
C PHE A 70 1.96 -17.72 8.46
N ASP A 71 2.07 -17.05 9.60
CA ASP A 71 0.96 -16.71 10.49
C ASP A 71 0.77 -15.19 10.56
N LEU A 72 -0.48 -14.77 10.75
CA LEU A 72 -0.86 -13.38 10.94
C LEU A 72 -0.42 -12.83 12.30
N GLY A 73 0.10 -13.65 13.21
CA GLY A 73 0.55 -13.23 14.54
C GLY A 73 1.54 -12.07 14.50
N ARG A 74 2.54 -12.12 13.61
CA ARG A 74 3.52 -11.04 13.43
C ARG A 74 2.86 -9.76 12.95
N MET A 75 2.10 -9.84 11.86
CA MET A 75 1.38 -8.69 11.30
C MET A 75 0.42 -8.07 12.33
N ARG A 76 -0.32 -8.89 13.09
CA ARG A 76 -1.21 -8.42 14.17
C ARG A 76 -0.44 -7.69 15.26
N ARG A 77 0.74 -8.19 15.66
CA ARG A 77 1.59 -7.51 16.65
C ARG A 77 2.14 -6.18 16.12
N LEU A 78 2.57 -6.14 14.86
CA LEU A 78 2.99 -4.90 14.19
C LEU A 78 1.84 -3.88 14.14
N LEU A 79 0.66 -4.29 13.68
CA LEU A 79 -0.52 -3.41 13.61
C LEU A 79 -0.90 -2.84 14.97
N ARG A 80 -0.85 -3.64 16.05
CA ARG A 80 -1.10 -3.15 17.41
C ARG A 80 -0.09 -2.08 17.84
N ARG A 81 1.19 -2.22 17.50
CA ARG A 81 2.21 -1.19 17.77
C ARG A 81 1.93 0.10 17.00
N LEU A 82 1.38 -0.02 15.80
CA LEU A 82 0.98 1.11 14.95
C LEU A 82 -0.38 1.72 15.33
N GLY A 83 -1.03 1.24 16.40
CA GLY A 83 -2.33 1.74 16.84
C GLY A 83 -3.52 1.24 16.01
N ASP A 84 -3.41 0.03 15.45
CA ASP A 84 -4.46 -0.66 14.70
C ASP A 84 -5.11 0.17 13.57
N PRO A 85 -4.32 0.82 12.68
CA PRO A 85 -4.82 1.77 11.69
C PRO A 85 -5.79 1.14 10.69
N HIS A 86 -5.67 -0.16 10.46
CA HIS A 86 -6.55 -0.96 9.61
C HIS A 86 -8.03 -0.99 10.09
N THR A 87 -8.31 -0.57 11.33
CA THR A 87 -9.67 -0.54 11.89
C THR A 87 -10.39 0.81 11.69
N HIS A 88 -9.68 1.84 11.20
CA HIS A 88 -10.21 3.20 11.09
C HIS A 88 -11.05 3.46 9.83
N PHE A 89 -11.20 2.47 8.95
CA PHE A 89 -11.94 2.60 7.70
C PHE A 89 -12.61 1.28 7.30
N PRO A 90 -13.73 1.32 6.56
CA PRO A 90 -14.30 0.12 5.95
C PRO A 90 -13.37 -0.41 4.85
N ALA A 91 -13.21 -1.74 4.78
CA ALA A 91 -12.32 -2.38 3.82
C ALA A 91 -13.07 -3.41 2.96
N VAL A 92 -12.68 -3.51 1.69
CA VAL A 92 -13.07 -4.61 0.79
C VAL A 92 -11.84 -5.46 0.55
N HIS A 93 -11.88 -6.73 0.95
CA HIS A 93 -10.78 -7.68 0.77
C HIS A 93 -11.01 -8.50 -0.51
N ILE A 94 -10.06 -8.45 -1.45
CA ILE A 94 -10.16 -9.13 -2.74
C ILE A 94 -9.14 -10.26 -2.81
N ALA A 95 -9.61 -11.51 -2.75
CA ALA A 95 -8.81 -12.71 -2.87
C ALA A 95 -9.11 -13.49 -4.17
N GLY A 96 -8.21 -14.39 -4.57
CA GLY A 96 -8.39 -15.25 -5.75
C GLY A 96 -7.12 -15.39 -6.60
N THR A 97 -7.05 -16.39 -7.48
CA THR A 97 -5.82 -16.67 -8.26
C THR A 97 -5.58 -15.66 -9.38
N LYS A 98 -6.65 -15.15 -10.01
CA LYS A 98 -6.59 -14.23 -11.15
C LYS A 98 -7.61 -13.10 -10.97
N GLY A 99 -7.37 -11.96 -11.63
CA GLY A 99 -8.33 -10.84 -11.69
C GLY A 99 -8.42 -9.93 -10.46
N LYS A 100 -7.69 -10.22 -9.36
CA LYS A 100 -7.68 -9.39 -8.14
C LYS A 100 -7.33 -7.92 -8.41
N GLY A 101 -6.20 -7.69 -9.10
CA GLY A 101 -5.72 -6.34 -9.42
C GLY A 101 -6.72 -5.57 -10.28
N SER A 102 -7.24 -6.20 -11.34
CA SER A 102 -8.28 -5.58 -12.19
C SER A 102 -9.55 -5.29 -11.41
N THR A 103 -9.97 -6.18 -10.51
CA THR A 103 -11.17 -6.00 -9.68
C THR A 103 -10.99 -4.84 -8.69
N ALA A 104 -9.83 -4.76 -8.04
CA ALA A 104 -9.49 -3.66 -7.13
C ALA A 104 -9.42 -2.31 -7.87
N ALA A 105 -8.83 -2.29 -9.07
CA ALA A 105 -8.77 -1.09 -9.91
C ALA A 105 -10.16 -0.63 -10.36
N PHE A 106 -11.03 -1.54 -10.81
CA PHE A 106 -12.39 -1.18 -11.21
C PHE A 106 -13.22 -0.69 -10.02
N LEU A 107 -13.18 -1.41 -8.90
CA LEU A 107 -13.94 -1.03 -7.72
C LEU A 107 -13.51 0.34 -7.19
N SER A 108 -12.20 0.56 -7.03
CA SER A 108 -11.68 1.82 -6.51
C SER A 108 -12.01 3.00 -7.43
N ASN A 109 -11.95 2.83 -8.75
CA ASN A 109 -12.33 3.87 -9.70
C ASN A 109 -13.83 4.17 -9.69
N ILE A 110 -14.69 3.16 -9.57
CA ILE A 110 -16.13 3.37 -9.40
C ILE A 110 -16.41 4.17 -8.13
N MET A 111 -15.79 3.81 -7.01
CA MET A 111 -15.97 4.53 -5.75
C MET A 111 -15.45 5.98 -5.82
N ARG A 112 -14.28 6.21 -6.43
CA ARG A 112 -13.78 7.58 -6.66
C ARG A 112 -14.71 8.39 -7.56
N ALA A 113 -15.27 7.79 -8.61
CA ALA A 113 -16.25 8.44 -9.48
C ALA A 113 -17.54 8.83 -8.73
N GLN A 114 -17.86 8.14 -7.62
CA GLN A 114 -18.96 8.50 -6.71
C GLN A 114 -18.56 9.56 -5.66
N GLY A 115 -17.32 10.04 -5.69
CA GLY A 115 -16.82 11.10 -4.81
C GLY A 115 -16.25 10.62 -3.46
N TYR A 116 -16.01 9.32 -3.29
CA TYR A 116 -15.35 8.80 -2.10
C TYR A 116 -13.83 9.01 -2.17
N ASN A 117 -13.21 9.31 -1.03
CA ASN A 117 -11.76 9.19 -0.86
C ASN A 117 -11.43 7.70 -0.68
N VAL A 118 -10.66 7.12 -1.60
CA VAL A 118 -10.44 5.67 -1.67
C VAL A 118 -8.95 5.36 -1.59
N GLY A 119 -8.58 4.52 -0.62
CA GLY A 119 -7.32 3.81 -0.60
C GLY A 119 -7.42 2.49 -1.38
N CYS A 120 -6.38 2.13 -2.14
CA CYS A 120 -6.29 0.82 -2.78
C CYS A 120 -4.86 0.30 -2.69
N TYR A 121 -4.72 -0.94 -2.22
CA TYR A 121 -3.46 -1.67 -2.16
C TYR A 121 -3.45 -2.81 -3.19
N SER A 122 -2.37 -2.95 -3.95
CA SER A 122 -2.16 -4.05 -4.90
C SER A 122 -0.69 -4.44 -5.01
N SER A 123 -0.41 -5.73 -5.19
CA SER A 123 0.93 -6.23 -5.45
C SER A 123 0.93 -7.32 -6.55
N PRO A 124 2.08 -7.54 -7.22
CA PRO A 124 3.32 -6.74 -7.19
C PRO A 124 3.17 -5.41 -7.96
N HIS A 125 4.22 -4.59 -7.97
CA HIS A 125 4.33 -3.39 -8.82
C HIS A 125 5.13 -3.66 -10.10
N LEU A 126 5.03 -2.78 -11.09
CA LEU A 126 5.76 -2.88 -12.36
C LEU A 126 7.02 -2.02 -12.39
N LEU A 127 6.94 -0.73 -12.01
CA LEU A 127 8.10 0.17 -12.08
C LEU A 127 8.54 0.66 -10.70
N THR A 128 7.60 1.06 -9.85
CA THR A 128 7.91 1.57 -8.50
C THR A 128 6.97 0.98 -7.47
N ILE A 129 7.49 0.73 -6.27
CA ILE A 129 6.74 0.26 -5.11
C ILE A 129 5.58 1.21 -4.73
N ARG A 130 5.66 2.49 -5.13
CA ARG A 130 4.59 3.46 -4.96
C ARG A 130 3.32 3.08 -5.70
N GLU A 131 3.40 2.29 -6.77
CA GLU A 131 2.23 1.75 -7.47
C GLU A 131 1.41 0.79 -6.60
N ARG A 132 2.01 0.24 -5.53
CA ARG A 132 1.28 -0.65 -4.63
C ARG A 132 0.20 0.06 -3.86
N ILE A 133 0.34 1.37 -3.60
CA ILE A 133 -0.56 2.15 -2.78
C ILE A 133 -1.09 3.32 -3.61
N SER A 134 -2.41 3.44 -3.70
CA SER A 134 -3.06 4.67 -4.18
C SER A 134 -4.01 5.18 -3.11
N VAL A 135 -4.11 6.50 -2.98
CA VAL A 135 -4.97 7.18 -2.01
C VAL A 135 -5.62 8.40 -2.65
N GLY A 136 -6.73 8.89 -2.08
CA GLY A 136 -7.39 10.07 -2.62
C GLY A 136 -8.31 9.77 -3.80
N ASN A 137 -8.49 10.78 -4.64
CA ASN A 137 -9.53 10.83 -5.67
C ASN A 137 -9.02 10.59 -7.10
N ASP A 138 -7.70 10.57 -7.32
CA ASP A 138 -7.08 10.44 -8.65
C ASP A 138 -6.64 9.01 -8.99
N GLY A 139 -6.40 8.16 -7.97
CA GLY A 139 -5.97 6.78 -8.14
C GLY A 139 -4.52 6.62 -8.60
N GLY A 140 -3.71 7.68 -8.52
CA GLY A 140 -2.29 7.62 -8.85
C GLY A 140 -1.45 6.88 -7.80
N PRO A 141 -0.20 6.52 -8.12
CA PRO A 141 0.76 6.03 -7.13
C PRO A 141 0.92 7.00 -5.97
N VAL A 142 1.14 6.47 -4.77
CA VAL A 142 1.31 7.30 -3.56
C VAL A 142 2.42 8.36 -3.80
N PRO A 143 2.21 9.63 -3.37
CA PRO A 143 3.24 10.65 -3.49
C PRO A 143 4.51 10.28 -2.73
N VAL A 144 5.68 10.59 -3.31
CA VAL A 144 7.01 10.30 -2.75
C VAL A 144 7.14 10.79 -1.31
N ARG A 145 6.77 12.05 -1.05
CA ARG A 145 6.86 12.63 0.30
C ARG A 145 5.92 11.95 1.27
N LEU A 146 4.68 11.68 0.87
CA LEU A 146 3.71 11.01 1.74
C LEU A 146 4.21 9.62 2.17
N LEU A 147 4.79 8.85 1.24
CA LEU A 147 5.36 7.55 1.59
C LEU A 147 6.58 7.67 2.52
N SER A 148 7.47 8.63 2.26
CA SER A 148 8.64 8.91 3.10
C SER A 148 8.23 9.29 4.52
N ASP A 149 7.31 10.24 4.66
CA ASP A 149 6.88 10.77 5.95
C ASP A 149 6.18 9.67 6.77
N LEU A 150 5.30 8.88 6.13
CA LEU A 150 4.65 7.73 6.79
C LEU A 150 5.67 6.66 7.21
N PHE A 151 6.69 6.41 6.39
CA PHE A 151 7.75 5.48 6.75
C PHE A 151 8.52 5.99 7.97
N ASP A 152 8.92 7.25 7.99
CA ASP A 152 9.66 7.85 9.10
C ASP A 152 8.85 7.81 10.40
N GLU A 153 7.54 8.08 10.33
CA GLU A 153 6.61 7.95 11.45
C GLU A 153 6.49 6.51 11.97
N ALA A 154 6.39 5.54 11.06
CA ALA A 154 6.22 4.13 11.41
C ALA A 154 7.53 3.43 11.80
N LYS A 155 8.68 3.98 11.39
CA LYS A 155 9.99 3.31 11.43
C LYS A 155 10.31 2.73 12.81
N LYS A 156 10.13 3.52 13.87
CA LYS A 156 10.42 3.07 15.24
C LYS A 156 9.61 1.83 15.62
N ALA A 157 8.31 1.81 15.31
CA ALA A 157 7.46 0.68 15.63
C ALA A 157 7.83 -0.57 14.80
N ILE A 158 8.28 -0.36 13.55
CA ILE A 158 8.79 -1.44 12.69
C ILE A 158 10.11 -2.00 13.24
N ASP A 159 11.06 -1.15 13.64
CA ASP A 159 12.34 -1.57 14.23
C ASP A 159 12.10 -2.43 15.49
N GLU A 160 11.25 -1.97 16.41
CA GLU A 160 10.88 -2.72 17.61
C GLU A 160 10.17 -4.05 17.29
N ALA A 161 9.38 -4.09 16.22
CA ALA A 161 8.74 -5.31 15.75
C ALA A 161 9.79 -6.29 15.22
N ILE A 162 10.74 -5.84 14.39
CA ILE A 162 11.84 -6.66 13.87
C ILE A 162 12.62 -7.32 15.01
N GLU A 163 12.98 -6.56 16.05
CA GLU A 163 13.65 -7.10 17.22
C GLU A 163 12.80 -8.17 17.94
N SER A 164 11.53 -7.86 18.21
CA SER A 164 10.64 -8.79 18.92
C SER A 164 10.30 -10.07 18.13
N GLU A 165 10.46 -10.04 16.82
CA GLU A 165 10.22 -11.17 15.91
C GLU A 165 11.53 -11.86 15.46
N ASN A 166 12.65 -11.59 16.13
CA ASN A 166 13.97 -12.14 15.79
C ASN A 166 14.36 -11.93 14.31
N GLY A 167 14.06 -10.77 13.75
CA GLY A 167 14.34 -10.45 12.35
C GLY A 167 13.42 -11.16 11.34
N SER A 168 12.25 -11.64 11.77
CA SER A 168 11.33 -12.39 10.92
C SER A 168 10.26 -11.58 10.21
N LEU A 169 10.24 -10.27 10.42
CA LEU A 169 9.40 -9.36 9.65
C LEU A 169 9.81 -9.36 8.17
N THR A 170 8.81 -9.42 7.30
CA THR A 170 8.99 -9.55 5.86
C THR A 170 8.73 -8.23 5.15
N HIS A 171 9.24 -8.12 3.91
CA HIS A 171 8.96 -6.98 3.03
C HIS A 171 7.46 -6.75 2.87
N PHE A 172 6.66 -7.82 2.75
CA PHE A 172 5.22 -7.72 2.53
C PHE A 172 4.44 -7.23 3.77
N GLU A 173 4.95 -7.48 4.97
CA GLU A 173 4.33 -7.01 6.22
C GLU A 173 4.58 -5.50 6.48
N VAL A 174 5.61 -4.94 5.84
CA VAL A 174 6.03 -3.53 6.04
C VAL A 174 5.52 -2.60 4.94
N VAL A 175 5.36 -3.09 3.71
CA VAL A 175 4.96 -2.27 2.55
C VAL A 175 3.47 -1.96 2.50
#